data_AF-A0A540KZK6-F1
#
_entry.id   AF-A0A540KZK6-F1
#
_cell.length_a   1.000
_cell.length_b   1.000
_cell.length_c   1.000
_cell.angle_alpha   90.00
_cell.angle_beta   90.00
_cell.angle_gamma   90.00
#
_symmetry.space_group_name_H-M   'P 1'
#
loop_
_entity.id
_entity.type
_entity.pdbx_description
1 polymer ?
#
loop_
_entity_poly.entity_id
_entity_poly.type
_entity_poly.pdbx_seq_one_letter_code
_entity_poly.pdbx_strand_id
1 'polypeptide(L)'
;MKVLVRGYMREAKWFHRKYTPTLDEYLSAALDTSSFSLAVTSFIGMGDIVTKDSLDWVFSDPKILKAASLIGRLKNDIKSHQFEQKRGHVASAVECYMKQYDVAEEEATLGLSKQVNNAWKDINEALLHQTTTIPMPLLLRILNLTRLVEVLYKHGDAFTHTGTFLKDIVVSLFVEPVHL
;
A
#
# COMPACT_ATOMS: atom_id res chain seq x y z
N MET A 1 13.36 6.24 5.93
CA MET A 1 13.57 7.30 4.90
C MET A 1 14.57 6.93 3.80
N LYS A 2 15.78 6.40 4.07
CA LYS A 2 16.77 6.12 3.00
C LYS A 2 16.26 5.18 1.89
N VAL A 3 15.50 4.14 2.27
CA VAL A 3 14.90 3.16 1.34
C VAL A 3 13.88 3.85 0.41
N LEU A 4 12.91 4.57 0.99
CA LEU A 4 11.92 5.37 0.27
C LEU A 4 12.54 6.31 -0.78
N VAL A 5 13.56 7.09 -0.39
CA VAL A 5 14.24 8.02 -1.31
C VAL A 5 14.91 7.29 -2.48
N ARG A 6 15.51 6.11 -2.23
CA ARG A 6 16.09 5.29 -3.30
C ARG A 6 15.03 4.73 -4.24
N GLY A 7 13.87 4.32 -3.71
CA GLY A 7 12.71 3.89 -4.50
C GLY A 7 12.24 5.00 -5.45
N TYR A 8 11.96 6.19 -4.93
CA TYR A 8 11.57 7.34 -5.75
C TYR A 8 12.64 7.73 -6.77
N MET A 9 13.92 7.60 -6.43
CA MET A 9 15.00 7.88 -7.38
C MET A 9 15.05 6.84 -8.52
N ARG A 10 14.66 5.57 -8.27
CA ARG A 10 14.50 4.56 -9.35
C ARG A 10 13.33 4.93 -10.25
N GLU A 11 12.18 5.26 -9.68
CA GLU A 11 11.00 5.70 -10.44
C GLU A 11 11.30 6.94 -11.29
N ALA A 12 11.98 7.95 -10.74
CA ALA A 12 12.38 9.15 -11.47
C ALA A 12 13.33 8.84 -12.65
N LYS A 13 14.25 7.88 -12.48
CA LYS A 13 15.13 7.42 -13.57
C LYS A 13 14.35 6.71 -14.66
N TRP A 14 13.39 5.85 -14.31
CA TRP A 14 12.51 5.18 -15.27
C TRP A 14 11.69 6.19 -16.07
N PHE A 15 11.09 7.17 -15.38
CA PHE A 15 10.37 8.27 -16.00
C PHE A 15 11.23 9.03 -17.01
N HIS A 16 12.39 9.53 -16.58
CA HIS A 16 13.27 10.33 -17.44
C HIS A 16 13.79 9.56 -18.66
N ARG A 17 14.01 8.26 -18.51
CA ARG A 17 14.47 7.37 -19.59
C ARG A 17 13.32 6.82 -20.46
N LYS A 18 12.06 7.16 -20.14
CA LYS A 18 10.86 6.56 -20.76
C LYS A 18 10.90 5.03 -20.73
N TYR A 19 11.43 4.47 -19.64
CA TYR A 19 11.57 3.05 -19.45
C TYR A 19 10.37 2.50 -18.68
N THR A 20 9.68 1.54 -19.28
CA THR A 20 8.66 0.73 -18.60
C THR A 20 9.30 -0.59 -18.16
N PRO A 21 9.51 -0.81 -16.85
CA PRO A 21 10.08 -2.05 -16.31
C PRO A 21 9.11 -3.23 -16.47
N THR A 22 9.58 -4.44 -16.14
CA THR A 22 8.67 -5.56 -15.87
C THR A 22 7.90 -5.31 -14.57
N LEU A 23 6.77 -5.99 -14.37
CA LEU A 23 6.00 -5.90 -13.13
C LEU A 23 6.83 -6.27 -11.91
N ASP A 24 7.64 -7.33 -11.99
CA ASP A 24 8.49 -7.75 -10.87
C ASP A 24 9.58 -6.72 -10.55
N GLU A 25 10.20 -6.13 -11.57
CA GLU A 25 11.18 -5.06 -11.38
C GLU A 25 10.51 -3.81 -10.78
N TYR A 26 9.33 -3.43 -11.29
CA TYR A 26 8.54 -2.34 -10.75
C TYR A 26 8.21 -2.56 -9.27
N LEU A 27 7.62 -3.70 -8.93
CA LEU A 27 7.21 -4.02 -7.55
C LEU A 27 8.41 -4.05 -6.61
N SER A 28 9.60 -4.45 -7.07
CA SER A 28 10.82 -4.39 -6.25
C SER A 28 11.17 -2.99 -5.76
N ALA A 29 10.75 -1.93 -6.46
CA ALA A 29 10.93 -0.54 -6.05
C ALA A 29 9.64 0.07 -5.49
N ALA A 30 8.49 -0.29 -6.06
CA ALA A 30 7.20 0.33 -5.74
C ALA A 30 6.69 -0.06 -4.35
N LEU A 31 7.11 -1.21 -3.81
CA LEU A 31 6.84 -1.60 -2.42
C LEU A 31 7.58 -0.69 -1.43
N ASP A 32 8.82 -0.29 -1.75
CA ASP A 32 9.61 0.65 -0.95
C ASP A 32 9.00 2.07 -0.95
N THR A 33 8.31 2.44 -2.03
CA THR A 33 7.62 3.74 -2.19
C THR A 33 6.17 3.74 -1.72
N SER A 34 5.71 2.63 -1.15
CA SER A 34 4.33 2.45 -0.66
C SER A 34 4.17 2.83 0.83
N SER A 35 3.02 2.46 1.39
CA SER A 35 2.60 2.67 2.78
C SER A 35 3.50 2.03 3.85
N PHE A 36 4.50 1.23 3.47
CA PHE A 36 5.46 0.55 4.37
C PHE A 36 6.04 1.49 5.45
N SER A 37 6.47 2.68 5.04
CA SER A 37 7.13 3.64 5.94
C SER A 37 6.21 4.18 7.03
N LEU A 38 4.90 4.26 6.76
CA LEU A 38 3.90 4.76 7.72
C LEU A 38 3.61 3.75 8.83
N ALA A 39 3.56 2.46 8.49
CA ALA A 39 3.32 1.40 9.47
C ALA A 39 4.45 1.34 10.51
N VAL A 40 5.71 1.33 10.07
CA VAL A 40 6.88 1.34 10.95
C VAL A 40 6.91 2.59 11.84
N THR A 41 6.63 3.76 11.27
CA THR A 41 6.63 5.02 12.03
C THR A 41 5.52 5.04 13.08
N SER A 42 4.38 4.40 12.80
CA SER A 42 3.25 4.35 13.73
C SER A 42 3.54 3.58 15.02
N PHE A 43 4.53 2.67 15.01
CA PHE A 43 4.93 1.93 16.20
C PHE A 43 5.55 2.84 17.26
N ILE A 44 6.28 3.90 16.85
CA ILE A 44 6.95 4.82 17.78
C ILE A 44 5.98 5.42 18.81
N GLY A 45 4.72 5.65 18.42
CA GLY A 45 3.68 6.20 19.29
C GLY A 45 2.95 5.17 20.16
N MET A 46 3.37 3.90 20.17
CA MET A 46 2.66 2.81 20.87
C MET A 46 3.23 2.47 22.25
N GLY A 47 4.14 3.30 22.78
CA GLY A 47 4.66 3.18 24.14
C GLY A 47 5.35 1.84 24.41
N ASP A 48 5.15 1.32 25.63
CA ASP A 48 5.84 0.13 26.15
C ASP A 48 5.52 -1.19 25.42
N ILE A 49 4.53 -1.18 24.52
CA ILE A 49 4.23 -2.33 23.65
C ILE A 49 5.39 -2.58 22.67
N VAL A 50 6.13 -1.53 22.29
CA VAL A 50 7.21 -1.64 21.30
C VAL A 50 8.52 -1.98 21.99
N THR A 51 9.04 -3.16 21.66
CA THR A 51 10.35 -3.63 22.10
C THR A 51 11.38 -3.49 20.99
N LYS A 52 12.67 -3.63 21.35
CA LYS A 52 13.75 -3.76 20.36
C LYS A 52 13.47 -4.93 19.40
N ASP A 53 13.04 -6.08 19.91
CA ASP A 53 12.73 -7.25 19.10
C ASP A 53 11.57 -6.98 18.12
N SER A 54 10.57 -6.19 18.54
CA SER A 54 9.47 -5.77 17.67
C SER A 54 9.95 -4.85 16.54
N LEU A 55 10.93 -3.98 16.82
CA LEU A 55 11.55 -3.12 15.82
C LEU A 55 12.44 -3.94 14.87
N ASP A 56 13.30 -4.81 15.40
CA ASP A 56 14.15 -5.69 14.59
C ASP A 56 13.28 -6.58 13.68
N TRP A 57 12.16 -7.10 14.20
CA TRP A 57 11.17 -7.85 13.42
C TRP A 57 10.56 -7.00 12.31
N VAL A 58 10.06 -5.79 12.58
CA VAL A 58 9.42 -4.98 11.53
C VAL A 58 10.43 -4.53 10.46
N PHE A 59 11.68 -4.27 10.85
CA PHE A 59 12.77 -3.93 9.92
C PHE A 59 13.30 -5.14 9.12
N SER A 60 13.02 -6.37 9.55
CA SER A 60 13.30 -7.58 8.76
C SER A 60 12.33 -7.80 7.59
N ASP A 61 11.39 -6.87 7.39
CA ASP A 61 10.40 -6.87 6.31
C ASP A 61 9.52 -8.13 6.30
N PRO A 62 8.71 -8.32 7.37
CA PRO A 62 7.92 -9.53 7.58
C PRO A 62 6.81 -9.66 6.55
N LYS A 63 6.38 -10.91 6.29
CA LYS A 63 5.38 -11.24 5.25
C LYS A 63 4.11 -10.38 5.32
N ILE A 64 3.57 -10.14 6.53
CA ILE A 64 2.39 -9.28 6.75
C ILE A 64 2.60 -7.84 6.25
N LEU A 65 3.80 -7.31 6.43
CA LEU A 65 4.12 -5.93 6.06
C LEU A 65 4.39 -5.80 4.55
N LYS A 66 5.03 -6.81 3.93
CA LYS A 66 5.12 -6.94 2.47
C LYS A 66 3.74 -7.00 1.84
N ALA A 67 2.84 -7.82 2.40
CA ALA A 67 1.47 -7.95 1.93
C ALA A 67 0.69 -6.62 2.05
N ALA A 68 0.80 -5.94 3.19
CA ALA A 68 0.20 -4.61 3.39
C ALA A 68 0.70 -3.59 2.36
N SER A 69 2.01 -3.58 2.10
CA SER A 69 2.66 -2.70 1.13
C SER A 69 2.19 -2.98 -0.31
N LEU A 70 2.08 -4.26 -0.66
CA LEU A 70 1.57 -4.70 -1.96
C LEU A 70 0.11 -4.30 -2.17
N ILE A 71 -0.75 -4.50 -1.17
CA ILE A 71 -2.15 -4.07 -1.21
C ILE A 71 -2.23 -2.56 -1.41
N GLY A 72 -1.49 -1.79 -0.59
CA GLY A 72 -1.41 -0.34 -0.69
C GLY A 72 -1.01 0.13 -2.09
N ARG A 73 0.10 -0.40 -2.60
CA ARG A 73 0.64 -0.07 -3.91
C ARG A 73 -0.34 -0.41 -5.03
N LEU A 74 -0.81 -1.64 -5.10
CA LEU A 74 -1.67 -2.08 -6.22
C LEU A 74 -3.04 -1.38 -6.21
N LYS A 75 -3.64 -1.13 -5.03
CA LYS A 75 -4.88 -0.36 -4.94
C LYS A 75 -4.69 1.08 -5.41
N ASN A 76 -3.58 1.72 -5.01
CA ASN A 76 -3.23 3.05 -5.47
C ASN A 76 -3.05 3.09 -6.99
N ASP A 77 -2.22 2.21 -7.55
CA ASP A 77 -1.92 2.17 -8.98
C ASP A 77 -3.19 1.91 -9.81
N ILE A 78 -4.03 0.93 -9.44
CA ILE A 78 -5.29 0.65 -10.15
C ILE A 78 -6.25 1.85 -10.12
N LYS A 79 -6.40 2.49 -8.95
CA LYS A 79 -7.42 3.55 -8.78
C LYS A 79 -6.96 4.93 -9.22
N SER A 80 -5.65 5.14 -9.33
CA SER A 80 -5.04 6.40 -9.74
C SER A 80 -4.58 6.37 -11.20
N HIS A 81 -4.48 5.19 -11.81
CA HIS A 81 -3.99 4.93 -13.17
C HIS A 81 -4.39 6.00 -14.19
N GLN A 82 -5.69 6.23 -14.38
CA GLN A 82 -6.16 7.18 -15.40
C GLN A 82 -5.70 8.63 -15.15
N PHE A 83 -5.66 9.06 -13.88
CA PHE A 83 -5.17 10.38 -13.52
C PHE A 83 -3.65 10.48 -13.71
N GLU A 84 -2.93 9.45 -13.29
CA GLU A 84 -1.48 9.39 -13.38
C GLU A 84 -0.98 9.37 -14.83
N GLN A 85 -1.67 8.65 -15.72
CA GLN A 85 -1.41 8.67 -17.15
C GLN A 85 -1.64 10.07 -17.74
N LYS A 86 -2.76 10.72 -17.41
CA LYS A 86 -3.08 12.07 -17.93
C LYS A 86 -2.04 13.14 -17.56
N ARG A 87 -1.45 13.06 -16.37
CA ARG A 87 -0.41 14.02 -15.94
C ARG A 87 1.00 13.66 -16.41
N GLY A 88 1.18 12.53 -17.11
CA GLY A 88 2.49 12.04 -17.54
C GLY A 88 3.34 11.55 -16.36
N HIS A 89 2.83 10.60 -15.58
CA HIS A 89 3.58 9.95 -14.50
C HIS A 89 4.44 8.78 -15.03
N VAL A 90 5.32 8.23 -14.18
CA VAL A 90 6.00 6.95 -14.49
C VAL A 90 4.99 5.82 -14.64
N ALA A 91 5.32 4.80 -15.44
CA ALA A 91 4.54 3.58 -15.55
C ALA A 91 4.27 2.96 -14.17
N SER A 92 3.00 2.69 -13.89
CA SER A 92 2.49 2.03 -12.68
C SER A 92 2.47 0.51 -12.88
N ALA A 93 1.98 -0.23 -11.87
CA ALA A 93 1.75 -1.67 -12.00
C ALA A 93 0.84 -2.02 -13.19
N VAL A 94 -0.13 -1.17 -13.55
CA VAL A 94 -1.06 -1.44 -14.65
C VAL A 94 -0.31 -1.51 -15.99
N GLU A 95 0.50 -0.49 -16.32
CA GLU A 95 1.27 -0.48 -17.57
C GLU A 95 2.35 -1.55 -17.59
N CYS A 96 3.00 -1.80 -16.45
CA CYS A 96 4.01 -2.84 -16.33
C CYS A 96 3.40 -4.23 -16.58
N TYR A 97 2.19 -4.48 -16.04
CA TYR A 97 1.46 -5.73 -16.26
C TYR A 97 1.02 -5.87 -17.72
N MET A 98 0.37 -4.85 -18.30
CA MET A 98 -0.05 -4.85 -19.69
C MET A 98 1.12 -5.12 -20.64
N LYS A 99 2.25 -4.43 -20.43
CA LYS A 99 3.44 -4.60 -21.26
C LYS A 99 4.09 -5.98 -21.11
N GLN A 100 4.14 -6.53 -19.89
CA GLN A 100 4.80 -7.80 -19.64
C GLN A 100 4.01 -8.99 -20.19
N TYR A 101 2.68 -8.94 -20.11
CA TYR A 101 1.82 -10.05 -20.50
C TYR A 101 1.09 -9.85 -21.83
N ASP A 102 1.26 -8.69 -22.46
CA ASP A 102 0.59 -8.29 -23.71
C ASP A 102 -0.94 -8.42 -23.64
N VAL A 103 -1.52 -7.79 -22.61
CA VAL A 103 -2.95 -7.86 -22.27
C VAL A 103 -3.59 -6.47 -22.19
N ALA A 104 -4.92 -6.43 -22.28
CA ALA A 104 -5.69 -5.19 -22.12
C ALA A 104 -5.68 -4.66 -20.66
N GLU A 105 -6.05 -3.39 -20.49
CA GLU A 105 -6.12 -2.73 -19.18
C GLU A 105 -7.08 -3.46 -18.21
N GLU A 106 -8.23 -3.94 -18.71
CA GLU A 106 -9.19 -4.67 -17.87
C GLU A 106 -8.59 -5.98 -17.34
N GLU A 107 -7.88 -6.72 -18.20
CA GLU A 107 -7.22 -7.97 -17.83
C GLU A 107 -6.07 -7.75 -16.85
N ALA A 108 -5.27 -6.70 -17.06
CA ALA A 108 -4.23 -6.29 -16.12
C ALA A 108 -4.83 -5.91 -14.75
N THR A 109 -5.92 -5.14 -14.73
CA THR A 109 -6.61 -4.73 -13.51
C THR A 109 -7.17 -5.93 -12.75
N LEU A 110 -7.73 -6.92 -13.46
CA LEU A 110 -8.20 -8.17 -12.86
C LEU A 110 -7.04 -9.00 -12.29
N GLY A 111 -5.93 -9.11 -13.03
CA GLY A 111 -4.71 -9.81 -12.60
C GLY A 111 -4.13 -9.21 -11.32
N LEU A 112 -3.97 -7.88 -11.28
CA LEU A 112 -3.50 -7.15 -10.10
C LEU A 112 -4.47 -7.24 -8.92
N SER A 113 -5.78 -7.19 -9.17
CA SER A 113 -6.80 -7.38 -8.13
C SER A 113 -6.74 -8.77 -7.50
N LYS A 114 -6.41 -9.81 -8.29
CA LYS A 114 -6.16 -11.16 -7.76
C LYS A 114 -4.92 -11.20 -6.86
N GLN A 115 -3.85 -10.47 -7.21
CA GLN A 115 -2.67 -10.35 -6.35
C GLN A 115 -3.01 -9.66 -5.02
N VAL A 116 -3.83 -8.60 -5.04
CA VAL A 116 -4.34 -7.95 -3.82
C VAL A 116 -5.11 -8.95 -2.94
N ASN A 117 -6.00 -9.75 -3.52
CA ASN A 117 -6.74 -10.76 -2.78
C ASN A 117 -5.83 -11.84 -2.17
N ASN A 118 -4.75 -12.22 -2.85
CA ASN A 118 -3.76 -13.15 -2.30
C ASN A 118 -2.97 -12.52 -1.14
N ALA A 119 -2.55 -11.26 -1.26
CA ALA A 119 -1.88 -10.54 -0.18
C ALA A 119 -2.76 -10.42 1.07
N TRP A 120 -4.08 -10.26 0.91
CA TRP A 120 -5.02 -10.31 2.05
C TRP A 120 -4.99 -11.66 2.79
N LYS A 121 -4.82 -12.77 2.07
CA LYS A 121 -4.66 -14.09 2.69
C LYS A 121 -3.37 -14.18 3.50
N ASP A 122 -2.29 -13.58 3.02
CA ASP A 122 -1.01 -13.53 3.76
C ASP A 122 -1.13 -12.73 5.06
N ILE A 123 -1.92 -11.64 5.07
CA ILE A 123 -2.22 -10.90 6.30
C ILE A 123 -3.02 -11.77 7.28
N ASN A 124 -4.05 -12.47 6.78
CA ASN A 124 -4.87 -13.35 7.61
C ASN A 124 -4.04 -14.50 8.20
N GLU A 125 -3.19 -15.13 7.40
CA GLU A 125 -2.27 -16.18 7.84
C GLU A 125 -1.36 -15.68 8.95
N ALA A 126 -0.76 -14.49 8.79
CA ALA A 126 0.12 -13.91 9.81
C ALA A 126 -0.59 -13.62 11.14
N LEU A 127 -1.88 -13.28 11.10
CA LEU A 127 -2.69 -13.05 12.31
C LEU A 127 -3.13 -14.37 12.96
N LEU A 128 -3.41 -15.41 12.17
CA LEU A 128 -3.83 -16.73 12.67
C LEU A 128 -2.66 -17.55 13.22
N HIS A 129 -1.49 -17.44 12.61
CA HIS A 129 -0.28 -18.19 12.96
C HIS A 129 0.74 -17.35 13.75
N GLN A 130 0.27 -16.26 14.36
CA GLN A 130 1.10 -15.41 15.18
C GLN A 130 1.75 -16.20 16.33
N THR A 131 3.07 -16.09 16.45
CA THR A 131 3.82 -16.56 17.62
C THR A 131 3.76 -15.50 18.74
N THR A 132 3.94 -15.92 19.99
CA THR A 132 3.94 -15.01 21.17
C THR A 132 5.06 -13.97 21.17
N THR A 133 5.96 -14.00 20.17
CA THR A 133 7.13 -13.12 20.06
C THR A 133 6.76 -11.67 19.71
N ILE A 134 5.71 -11.45 18.93
CA ILE A 134 5.29 -10.10 18.51
C ILE A 134 3.96 -9.77 19.18
N PRO A 135 3.82 -8.60 19.82
CA PRO A 135 2.53 -8.20 20.41
C PRO A 135 1.43 -8.05 19.35
N MET A 136 0.26 -8.66 19.59
CA MET A 136 -0.92 -8.54 18.72
C MET A 136 -1.30 -7.09 18.37
N PRO A 137 -1.21 -6.09 19.26
CA PRO A 137 -1.49 -4.70 18.90
C PRO A 137 -0.65 -4.16 17.73
N LEU A 138 0.58 -4.66 17.55
CA LEU A 138 1.45 -4.27 16.44
C LEU A 138 0.99 -4.88 15.11
N LEU A 139 0.51 -6.13 15.12
CA LEU A 139 -0.08 -6.76 13.94
C LEU A 139 -1.40 -6.09 13.57
N LEU A 140 -2.24 -5.78 14.56
CA LEU A 140 -3.50 -5.05 14.35
C LEU A 140 -3.24 -3.63 13.81
N ARG A 141 -2.13 -3.00 14.20
CA ARG A 141 -1.73 -1.71 13.63
C ARG A 141 -1.47 -1.83 12.12
N ILE A 142 -0.72 -2.83 11.68
CA ILE A 142 -0.49 -3.10 10.25
C ILE A 142 -1.81 -3.40 9.55
N LEU A 143 -2.63 -4.30 10.10
CA LEU A 143 -3.94 -4.66 9.56
C LEU A 143 -4.85 -3.44 9.36
N ASN A 144 -4.97 -2.57 10.36
CA ASN A 144 -5.87 -1.43 10.31
C ASN A 144 -5.37 -0.35 9.34
N LEU A 145 -4.06 -0.17 9.21
CA LEU A 145 -3.49 0.68 8.15
C LEU A 145 -3.79 0.11 6.76
N THR A 146 -3.72 -1.20 6.57
CA THR A 146 -4.13 -1.84 5.31
C THR A 146 -5.63 -1.67 5.06
N ARG A 147 -6.48 -1.77 6.08
CA ARG A 147 -7.93 -1.52 5.95
C ARG A 147 -8.24 -0.09 5.55
N LEU A 148 -7.44 0.89 6.01
CA LEU A 148 -7.58 2.28 5.58
C LEU A 148 -7.38 2.43 4.06
N VAL A 149 -6.47 1.65 3.46
CA VAL A 149 -6.28 1.64 1.99
C VAL A 149 -7.60 1.27 1.29
N GLU A 150 -8.34 0.28 1.78
CA GLU A 150 -9.63 -0.10 1.20
C GLU A 150 -10.65 1.05 1.26
N VAL A 151 -10.65 1.84 2.34
CA VAL A 151 -11.52 3.02 2.45
C VAL A 151 -11.09 4.11 1.46
N LEU A 152 -9.80 4.44 1.44
CA LEU A 152 -9.25 5.51 0.60
C LEU A 152 -9.42 5.22 -0.90
N TYR A 153 -9.35 3.95 -1.30
CA TYR A 153 -9.37 3.54 -2.70
C TYR A 153 -10.69 2.89 -3.14
N LYS A 154 -11.73 2.92 -2.28
CA LYS A 154 -13.03 2.28 -2.56
C LYS A 154 -13.70 2.82 -3.82
N HIS A 155 -13.75 4.15 -3.94
CA HIS A 155 -14.53 4.88 -4.95
C HIS A 155 -13.65 5.65 -5.95
N GLY A 156 -12.34 5.42 -5.94
CA GLY A 156 -11.34 6.20 -6.68
C GLY A 156 -10.18 6.55 -5.75
N ASP A 157 -9.25 7.39 -6.21
CA ASP A 157 -8.16 7.90 -5.37
C ASP A 157 -8.66 9.01 -4.43
N ALA A 158 -9.26 8.65 -3.30
CA ALA A 158 -9.69 9.62 -2.30
C ALA A 158 -8.51 10.24 -1.52
N PHE A 159 -7.29 9.72 -1.69
CA PHE A 159 -6.12 10.31 -1.05
C PHE A 159 -5.73 11.62 -1.74
N THR A 160 -5.61 11.59 -3.07
CA THR A 160 -5.34 12.80 -3.87
C THR A 160 -6.61 13.59 -4.16
N HIS A 161 -7.71 12.88 -4.43
CA HIS A 161 -9.00 13.45 -4.84
C HIS A 161 -10.08 13.01 -3.85
N THR A 162 -10.06 13.59 -2.65
CA THR A 162 -10.93 13.27 -1.50
C THR A 162 -12.41 13.01 -1.84
N GLY A 163 -12.93 13.67 -2.88
CA GLY A 163 -14.33 13.54 -3.26
C GLY A 163 -15.26 13.99 -2.13
N THR A 164 -16.53 13.60 -2.20
CA THR A 164 -17.49 13.80 -1.10
C THR A 164 -17.38 12.68 -0.07
N PHE A 165 -17.24 11.43 -0.51
CA PHE A 165 -17.20 10.25 0.36
C PHE A 165 -16.24 10.36 1.55
N LEU A 166 -14.97 10.69 1.32
CA LEU A 166 -14.01 10.79 2.44
C LEU A 166 -14.26 12.05 3.30
N LYS A 167 -14.78 13.13 2.71
CA LYS A 167 -15.18 14.33 3.48
C LYS A 167 -16.34 14.00 4.42
N ASP A 168 -17.35 13.28 3.94
CA ASP A 168 -18.51 12.89 4.73
C ASP A 168 -18.10 11.99 5.90
N ILE A 169 -17.17 11.05 5.68
CA ILE A 169 -16.58 10.24 6.74
C ILE A 169 -15.87 11.12 7.78
N VAL A 170 -15.05 12.09 7.35
CA VAL A 170 -14.33 12.99 8.26
C VAL A 170 -15.29 13.85 9.08
N VAL A 171 -16.33 14.40 8.45
CA VAL A 171 -17.37 15.20 9.12
C VAL A 171 -18.09 14.35 10.16
N SER A 172 -18.54 13.15 9.79
CA SER A 172 -19.24 12.24 10.69
C SER A 172 -18.37 11.77 11.86
N LEU A 173 -17.06 11.56 11.66
CA LEU A 173 -16.17 11.06 12.72
C LEU A 173 -15.65 12.15 13.66
N PHE A 174 -15.43 13.37 13.18
CA PHE A 174 -14.68 14.39 13.90
C PHE A 174 -15.43 15.71 14.12
N VAL A 175 -16.57 15.93 13.46
CA VAL A 175 -17.33 17.18 13.53
C VAL A 175 -18.71 16.96 14.14
N GLU A 176 -19.44 15.96 13.66
CA GLU A 176 -20.82 15.71 14.07
C GLU A 176 -20.87 14.75 15.29
N PRO A 177 -21.40 15.19 16.44
CA PRO A 177 -21.57 14.30 17.58
C PRO A 177 -22.70 13.29 17.33
N VAL A 178 -22.57 12.09 17.89
CA VAL A 178 -23.68 11.14 17.93
C VAL A 178 -24.72 11.67 18.91
N HIS A 179 -25.93 11.95 18.39
CA HIS A 179 -27.07 12.28 19.24
C HIS A 179 -27.59 11.00 19.92
N LEU A 180 -27.68 11.04 21.25
CA LEU A 180 -28.22 9.98 22.11
C LEU A 180 -29.70 10.21 22.39
#